data_AF-A0A7J6VDW6-F1
#
_entry.id   AF-A0A7J6VDW6-F1
#
_cell.length_a   1.000
_cell.length_b   1.000
_cell.length_c   1.000
_cell.angle_alpha   90.00
_cell.angle_beta   90.00
_cell.angle_gamma   90.00
#
_symmetry.space_group_name_H-M   'P 1'
#
loop_
_entity.id
_entity.type
_entity.pdbx_description
1 polymer ?
#
loop_
_entity_poly.entity_id
_entity_poly.type
_entity_poly.pdbx_seq_one_letter_code
_entity_poly.pdbx_strand_id
1 'polypeptide(L)'
;MDAIDCARKGDLEFFKKAPLDVLLDARDGEDDSILSIAVKGYYLECCEVICRSCPSLLYHQTRPYGYTPLHHAAYRGNIEIVKLIISACFKADLEYQEDIERQGGDKAHPRKTLTLRDTDYGENAMHKSTHNNQLGA
;
A
#
# COMPACT_ATOMS: atom_id res chain seq x y z
N MET A 1 -1.64 -5.90 -23.50
CA MET A 1 -1.08 -6.49 -22.27
C MET A 1 -1.86 -5.89 -21.12
N ASP A 2 -2.46 -6.72 -20.29
CA ASP A 2 -3.18 -6.24 -19.10
C ASP A 2 -2.16 -5.86 -18.02
N ALA A 3 -2.35 -4.70 -17.39
CA ALA A 3 -1.49 -4.22 -16.30
C ALA A 3 -1.53 -5.18 -15.10
N ILE A 4 -2.69 -5.82 -14.88
CA ILE A 4 -2.88 -6.84 -13.84
C ILE A 4 -2.04 -8.09 -14.10
N ASP A 5 -2.00 -8.57 -15.34
CA ASP A 5 -1.16 -9.72 -15.69
C ASP A 5 0.33 -9.41 -15.56
N CYS A 6 0.74 -8.17 -15.84
CA CYS A 6 2.11 -7.70 -15.63
C CYS A 6 2.44 -7.68 -14.13
N ALA A 7 1.49 -7.24 -13.28
CA ALA A 7 1.63 -7.25 -11.82
C ALA A 7 1.78 -8.68 -11.28
N ARG A 8 0.99 -9.63 -11.78
CA ARG A 8 1.06 -11.04 -11.36
C ARG A 8 2.39 -11.70 -11.70
N LYS A 9 3.01 -11.28 -12.80
CA LYS A 9 4.31 -11.79 -13.27
C LYS A 9 5.51 -11.04 -12.69
N GLY A 10 5.30 -9.92 -11.99
CA GLY A 10 6.38 -9.06 -11.50
C GLY A 10 7.16 -8.38 -12.64
N ASP A 11 6.47 -7.97 -13.71
CA ASP A 11 7.11 -7.32 -14.85
C ASP A 11 7.54 -5.87 -14.51
N LEU A 12 8.77 -5.76 -14.00
CA LEU A 12 9.37 -4.48 -13.61
C LEU A 12 9.50 -3.50 -14.78
N GLU A 13 9.79 -4.00 -15.98
CA GLU A 13 10.05 -3.14 -17.14
C GLU A 13 8.75 -2.50 -17.65
N PHE A 14 7.62 -3.19 -17.50
CA PHE A 14 6.31 -2.60 -17.72
C PHE A 14 6.06 -1.43 -16.76
N PHE A 15 6.27 -1.61 -15.45
CA PHE A 15 5.97 -0.58 -14.45
C PHE A 15 6.84 0.69 -14.57
N LYS A 16 8.06 0.57 -15.10
CA LYS A 16 8.90 1.75 -15.38
C LYS A 16 8.39 2.64 -16.51
N LYS A 17 7.56 2.09 -17.41
CA LYS A 17 7.13 2.76 -18.65
C LYS A 17 5.61 3.02 -18.70
N ALA A 18 4.85 2.35 -17.84
CA ALA A 18 3.40 2.44 -17.83
C ALA A 18 2.93 3.86 -17.42
N PRO A 19 1.91 4.42 -18.08
CA PRO A 19 1.34 5.71 -17.70
C PRO A 19 0.53 5.60 -16.40
N LEU A 20 0.47 6.70 -15.66
CA LEU A 20 -0.20 6.80 -14.35
C LEU A 20 -1.66 6.32 -14.38
N ASP A 21 -2.42 6.72 -15.40
CA ASP A 21 -3.85 6.38 -15.51
C ASP A 21 -4.07 4.86 -15.61
N VAL A 22 -3.22 4.16 -16.38
CA VAL A 22 -3.27 2.70 -16.52
C VAL A 22 -2.98 2.01 -15.20
N LEU A 23 -2.03 2.54 -14.42
CA LEU A 23 -1.68 1.99 -13.11
C LEU A 23 -2.78 2.23 -12.06
N LEU A 24 -3.42 3.40 -12.11
CA LEU A 24 -4.47 3.78 -11.18
C LEU A 24 -5.76 2.99 -11.40
N ASP A 25 -6.18 2.80 -12.65
CA ASP A 25 -7.46 2.17 -13.01
C ASP A 25 -7.40 0.64 -13.02
N ALA A 26 -6.21 0.04 -13.07
CA ALA A 26 -6.05 -1.40 -13.12
C ALA A 26 -6.49 -2.07 -11.81
N ARG A 27 -7.58 -2.85 -11.89
CA ARG A 27 -8.12 -3.68 -10.79
C ARG A 27 -8.39 -5.10 -11.26
N ASP A 28 -8.18 -6.07 -10.37
CA ASP A 28 -8.53 -7.45 -10.64
C ASP A 28 -9.92 -7.83 -10.08
N GLY A 29 -10.26 -9.13 -10.11
CA GLY A 29 -11.57 -9.63 -9.65
C GLY A 29 -11.82 -9.48 -8.15
N GLU A 30 -10.79 -9.28 -7.33
CA GLU A 30 -10.90 -8.98 -5.89
C GLU A 30 -10.85 -7.46 -5.62
N ASP A 31 -10.91 -6.62 -6.66
CA ASP A 31 -10.67 -5.18 -6.57
C ASP A 31 -9.25 -4.86 -6.05
N ASP A 32 -8.31 -5.77 -6.26
CA ASP A 32 -6.91 -5.52 -5.94
C ASP A 32 -6.31 -4.54 -6.94
N SER A 33 -5.65 -3.52 -6.41
CA SER A 33 -4.75 -2.68 -7.19
C SER A 33 -3.50 -3.46 -7.63
N ILE A 34 -2.81 -2.97 -8.65
CA ILE A 34 -1.50 -3.47 -9.05
C ILE A 34 -0.49 -3.52 -7.89
N LEU A 35 -0.58 -2.60 -6.93
CA LEU A 35 0.30 -2.57 -5.76
C LEU A 35 -0.06 -3.72 -4.81
N SER A 36 -1.36 -3.95 -4.55
CA SER A 36 -1.82 -5.09 -3.75
C SER A 36 -1.34 -6.42 -4.34
N ILE A 37 -1.43 -6.58 -5.67
CA ILE A 37 -0.96 -7.79 -6.36
C ILE A 37 0.56 -7.92 -6.25
N ALA A 38 1.32 -6.84 -6.48
CA ALA A 38 2.78 -6.85 -6.34
C ALA A 38 3.21 -7.22 -4.91
N VAL A 39 2.50 -6.72 -3.90
CA VAL A 39 2.69 -7.08 -2.48
C VAL A 39 2.35 -8.55 -2.23
N LYS A 40 1.23 -9.05 -2.77
CA LYS A 40 0.82 -10.46 -2.65
C LYS A 40 1.85 -11.39 -3.33
N GLY A 41 2.50 -10.94 -4.39
CA GLY A 41 3.54 -11.64 -5.15
C GLY A 41 4.97 -11.48 -4.63
N TYR A 42 5.20 -10.72 -3.55
CA TYR A 42 6.52 -10.44 -2.99
C TYR A 42 7.49 -9.71 -3.95
N TYR A 43 6.97 -8.96 -4.92
CA TYR A 43 7.79 -8.25 -5.91
C TYR A 43 8.26 -6.89 -5.38
N LEU A 44 9.34 -6.89 -4.58
CA LEU A 44 9.84 -5.70 -3.88
C LEU A 44 10.15 -4.52 -4.83
N GLU A 45 10.87 -4.78 -5.93
CA GLU A 45 11.26 -3.75 -6.89
C GLU A 45 10.05 -3.19 -7.63
N CYS A 46 9.06 -4.03 -7.95
CA CYS A 46 7.81 -3.58 -8.55
C CYS A 46 7.05 -2.67 -7.56
N CYS A 47 6.96 -3.06 -6.28
CA CYS A 47 6.38 -2.21 -5.24
C CYS A 47 7.10 -0.87 -5.14
N GLU A 48 8.43 -0.83 -5.25
CA GLU A 48 9.18 0.44 -5.21
C GLU A 48 8.83 1.36 -6.37
N VAL A 49 8.83 0.82 -7.61
CA VAL A 49 8.54 1.58 -8.82
C VAL A 49 7.09 2.05 -8.83
N ILE A 50 6.15 1.19 -8.45
CA ILE A 50 4.72 1.52 -8.38
C ILE A 50 4.48 2.59 -7.31
N CYS A 51 5.04 2.46 -6.10
CA CYS A 51 4.89 3.46 -5.04
C CYS A 51 5.45 4.83 -5.42
N ARG A 52 6.59 4.86 -6.14
CA ARG A 52 7.19 6.11 -6.63
C ARG A 52 6.36 6.75 -7.75
N SER A 53 5.76 5.94 -8.61
CA SER A 53 4.97 6.43 -9.75
C SER A 53 3.54 6.80 -9.35
N CYS A 54 2.97 6.09 -8.39
CA CYS A 54 1.55 6.16 -8.01
C CYS A 54 1.37 6.04 -6.48
N PRO A 55 1.75 7.06 -5.68
CA PRO A 55 1.60 7.00 -4.22
C PRO A 55 0.15 6.82 -3.74
N SER A 56 -0.83 7.26 -4.53
CA SER A 56 -2.26 7.13 -4.22
C SER A 56 -2.71 5.67 -4.01
N LEU A 57 -2.03 4.70 -4.63
CA LEU A 57 -2.33 3.28 -4.49
C LEU A 57 -2.03 2.73 -3.09
N LEU A 58 -1.20 3.43 -2.29
CA LEU A 58 -0.88 3.04 -0.90
C LEU A 58 -2.13 2.97 -0.01
N TYR A 59 -3.14 3.77 -0.32
CA TYR A 59 -4.39 3.87 0.43
C TYR A 59 -5.55 3.12 -0.21
N HIS A 60 -5.31 2.46 -1.36
CA HIS A 60 -6.37 1.76 -2.06
C HIS A 60 -6.86 0.55 -1.25
N GLN A 61 -8.16 0.44 -1.08
CA GLN A 61 -8.79 -0.66 -0.36
C GLN A 61 -9.24 -1.74 -1.35
N THR A 62 -9.06 -3.00 -0.98
CA THR A 62 -9.49 -4.16 -1.76
C THR A 62 -10.88 -4.61 -1.33
N ARG A 63 -11.52 -5.47 -2.12
CA ARG A 63 -12.78 -6.11 -1.75
C ARG A 63 -12.55 -7.58 -1.38
N PRO A 64 -13.44 -8.19 -0.57
CA PRO A 64 -14.58 -7.58 0.12
C PRO A 64 -14.21 -6.91 1.45
N TYR A 65 -12.98 -7.08 1.93
CA TYR A 65 -12.61 -6.76 3.32
C TYR A 65 -12.03 -5.36 3.54
N GLY A 66 -11.85 -4.56 2.49
CA GLY A 66 -11.31 -3.21 2.64
C GLY A 66 -9.80 -3.15 2.88
N TYR A 67 -9.06 -4.24 2.63
CA TYR A 67 -7.63 -4.31 2.96
C TYR A 67 -6.80 -3.36 2.11
N THR A 68 -5.80 -2.75 2.73
CA THR A 68 -4.82 -1.91 2.03
C THR A 68 -3.57 -2.74 1.68
N PRO A 69 -2.70 -2.27 0.77
CA PRO A 69 -1.42 -2.92 0.51
C PRO A 69 -0.60 -3.19 1.79
N LEU A 70 -0.67 -2.31 2.79
CA LEU A 70 -0.02 -2.51 4.08
C LEU A 70 -0.61 -3.69 4.87
N HIS A 71 -1.93 -3.87 4.86
CA HIS A 71 -2.57 -5.04 5.48
C HIS A 71 -2.07 -6.33 4.85
N HIS A 72 -1.99 -6.38 3.52
CA HIS A 72 -1.46 -7.56 2.82
C HIS A 72 0.02 -7.81 3.16
N ALA A 73 0.85 -6.78 3.20
CA ALA A 73 2.27 -6.91 3.53
C ALA A 73 2.48 -7.41 4.98
N ALA A 74 1.71 -6.86 5.93
CA ALA A 74 1.75 -7.24 7.34
C ALA A 74 1.24 -8.67 7.57
N TYR A 75 0.09 -9.03 6.97
CA TYR A 75 -0.48 -10.38 7.05
C TYR A 75 0.49 -11.45 6.54
N ARG A 76 1.23 -11.12 5.48
CA ARG A 76 2.23 -12.01 4.85
C ARG A 76 3.58 -12.06 5.57
N GLY A 77 3.78 -11.22 6.59
CA GLY A 77 5.04 -11.13 7.33
C GLY A 77 6.22 -10.62 6.50
N ASN A 78 5.98 -9.93 5.36
CA ASN A 78 7.07 -9.43 4.53
C ASN A 78 7.59 -8.09 5.08
N ILE A 79 8.59 -8.17 5.95
CA ILE A 79 9.16 -7.00 6.63
C ILE A 79 9.74 -5.99 5.65
N GLU A 80 10.34 -6.43 4.55
CA GLU A 80 10.97 -5.53 3.57
C GLU A 80 9.93 -4.70 2.83
N ILE A 81 8.86 -5.34 2.35
CA ILE A 81 7.74 -4.64 1.71
C ILE A 81 7.00 -3.76 2.71
N VAL A 82 6.82 -4.21 3.96
CA VAL A 82 6.23 -3.37 5.03
C VAL A 82 7.05 -2.10 5.24
N LYS A 83 8.38 -2.22 5.37
CA LYS A 83 9.28 -1.06 5.50
C LYS A 83 9.21 -0.14 4.29
N LEU A 84 9.15 -0.70 3.09
CA LEU A 84 9.02 0.05 1.85
C LEU A 84 7.72 0.86 1.81
N ILE A 85 6.58 0.22 2.08
CA ILE A 85 5.25 0.87 2.09
C ILE A 85 5.20 1.97 3.15
N ILE A 86 5.70 1.70 4.36
CA ILE A 86 5.77 2.69 5.43
C ILE A 86 6.65 3.87 5.01
N SER A 87 7.84 3.61 4.45
CA SER A 87 8.74 4.67 3.98
C SER A 87 8.11 5.49 2.85
N ALA A 88 7.41 4.84 1.91
CA ALA A 88 6.71 5.52 0.82
C ALA A 88 5.57 6.39 1.35
N CYS A 89 4.82 5.93 2.35
CA CYS A 89 3.78 6.72 3.01
C CYS A 89 4.36 7.97 3.68
N PHE A 90 5.44 7.83 4.45
CA PHE A 90 6.10 8.97 5.07
C PHE A 90 6.64 9.98 4.05
N LYS A 91 7.17 9.51 2.90
CA LYS A 91 7.64 10.40 1.84
C LYS A 91 6.48 11.16 1.18
N ALA A 92 5.37 10.48 0.91
CA ALA A 92 4.16 11.11 0.38
C ALA A 92 3.61 12.19 1.34
N ASP A 93 3.73 11.97 2.65
CA ASP A 93 3.34 12.96 3.67
C ASP A 93 4.35 14.13 3.78
N LEU A 94 5.65 13.89 3.55
CA LEU A 94 6.70 14.90 3.64
C LEU A 94 6.73 15.85 2.43
N GLU A 95 6.38 15.39 1.22
CA GLU A 95 6.20 16.30 0.07
C GLU A 95 5.11 17.36 0.34
N TYR A 96 4.19 17.11 1.27
CA TYR A 96 3.21 18.10 1.72
C TYR A 96 3.80 19.15 2.70
N GLN A 97 4.92 18.86 3.36
CA GLN A 97 5.54 19.75 4.35
C GLN A 97 6.49 20.79 3.75
N GLU A 98 7.04 20.57 2.55
CA GLU A 98 7.88 21.59 1.89
C GLU A 98 7.09 22.86 1.52
N ASP A 99 5.75 22.79 1.46
CA ASP A 99 4.87 23.96 1.29
C ASP A 99 4.53 24.68 2.62
N ILE A 100 4.74 24.06 3.78
CA ILE A 100 4.32 24.63 5.08
C ILE A 100 5.40 25.52 5.70
N GLU A 101 6.68 25.36 5.36
CA GLU A 101 7.75 26.22 5.90
C GLU A 101 7.68 27.68 5.42
N ARG A 102 6.78 28.02 4.48
CA ARG A 102 6.47 29.41 4.09
C ARG A 102 5.39 30.09 4.93
N GLN A 103 4.59 29.34 5.70
CA GLN A 103 3.52 29.93 6.51
C GLN A 103 3.47 29.30 7.90
N GLY A 104 4.10 30.00 8.84
CA GLY A 104 3.91 29.74 10.27
C GLY A 104 2.43 29.83 10.63
N GLY A 105 1.91 28.72 11.15
CA GLY A 105 0.56 28.65 11.69
C GLY A 105 0.28 27.26 12.21
N ASP A 106 0.11 27.15 13.53
CA ASP A 106 -0.46 26.01 14.22
C ASP A 106 -1.73 25.53 13.51
N LYS A 107 -1.61 24.47 12.71
CA LYS A 107 -2.76 23.71 12.20
C LYS A 107 -2.46 22.24 12.32
N ALA A 108 -3.36 21.57 13.05
CA ALA A 108 -3.39 20.15 13.34
C ALA A 108 -2.73 19.31 12.26
N HIS A 109 -1.74 18.51 12.68
CA HIS A 109 -1.19 17.41 11.89
C HIS A 109 -2.32 16.71 11.13
N PRO A 110 -2.29 16.61 9.80
CA PRO A 110 -3.10 15.64 9.10
C PRO A 110 -2.43 14.28 9.36
N ARG A 111 -2.53 13.81 10.61
CA ARG A 111 -2.51 12.38 10.93
C ARG A 111 -3.82 11.80 10.37
N LYS A 112 -4.07 11.99 9.07
CA LYS A 112 -5.06 11.26 8.30
C LYS A 112 -4.45 9.87 8.11
N THR A 113 -4.42 9.10 9.20
CA THR A 113 -5.38 8.01 9.35
C THR A 113 -4.96 6.85 8.44
N LEU A 114 -3.79 6.27 8.75
CA LEU A 114 -3.55 4.82 8.61
C LEU A 114 -4.35 4.01 9.67
N THR A 115 -5.29 4.68 10.35
CA THR A 115 -6.37 4.10 11.15
C THR A 115 -7.66 4.14 10.33
N LEU A 116 -7.67 3.60 9.11
CA LEU A 116 -8.94 3.22 8.48
C LEU A 116 -9.49 2.08 9.33
N ARG A 117 -10.44 2.45 10.19
CA ARG A 117 -11.18 1.56 11.07
C ARG A 117 -12.11 0.77 10.15
N ASP A 118 -11.83 -0.51 9.91
CA ASP A 118 -12.79 -1.36 9.24
C ASP A 118 -14.04 -1.45 10.12
N THR A 119 -15.17 -1.03 9.54
CA THR A 119 -16.50 -1.24 10.08
C THR A 119 -16.77 -2.74 10.05
N ASP A 120 -16.47 -3.41 11.16
CA ASP A 120 -17.20 -4.52 11.81
C ASP A 120 -16.28 -5.33 12.75
N TYR A 121 -14.97 -5.25 12.55
CA TYR A 121 -13.95 -5.71 13.50
C TYR A 121 -12.84 -4.67 13.54
N GLY A 122 -12.87 -3.76 14.52
CA GLY A 122 -11.94 -2.63 14.67
C GLY A 122 -10.51 -3.05 14.99
N GLU A 123 -9.88 -3.83 14.11
CA GLU A 123 -8.49 -4.23 14.18
C GLU A 123 -7.68 -3.26 13.32
N ASN A 124 -6.94 -2.36 13.98
CA ASN A 124 -5.94 -1.54 13.31
C ASN A 124 -4.88 -2.47 12.70
N ALA A 125 -4.29 -2.10 11.56
CA ALA A 125 -3.23 -2.83 10.81
C ALA A 125 -2.01 -3.31 11.63
N MET A 126 -1.96 -3.03 12.92
CA MET A 126 -0.95 -3.40 13.91
C MET A 126 -1.37 -4.54 14.86
N HIS A 127 -2.54 -5.18 14.74
CA HIS A 127 -2.96 -6.25 15.67
C HIS A 127 -3.52 -7.51 15.00
N LYS A 128 -2.62 -8.46 14.68
CA LYS A 128 -2.81 -9.92 14.90
C LYS A 128 -1.54 -10.76 14.66
N SER A 129 -0.35 -10.21 14.89
CA SER A 129 0.88 -11.02 14.97
C SER A 129 0.97 -11.87 16.25
N THR A 130 -0.01 -11.80 17.15
CA THR A 130 -0.03 -12.51 18.45
C THR A 130 -1.01 -13.67 18.55
N HIS A 131 -1.81 -14.00 17.52
CA HIS A 131 -2.75 -15.12 17.59
C HIS A 131 -2.41 -16.36 16.75
N ASN A 132 -1.22 -16.43 16.14
CA ASN A 132 -0.79 -17.62 15.40
C ASN A 132 0.39 -18.38 16.03
N ASN A 133 0.59 -18.25 17.36
CA ASN A 133 1.49 -19.11 18.13
C ASN A 133 0.82 -19.78 19.34
N GLN A 134 -0.50 -19.95 19.29
CA GLN A 134 -1.18 -20.96 20.08
C GLN A 134 -2.00 -21.76 19.10
N LEU A 135 -1.46 -22.91 18.66
CA LEU A 135 -2.15 -24.13 18.26
C LEU A 135 -1.12 -25.02 17.54
N GLY A 136 -0.42 -25.81 18.34
CA GLY A 136 0.57 -26.79 17.87
C GLY A 136 1.20 -27.54 19.03
N ALA A 137 0.37 -28.34 19.71
CA ALA A 137 0.66 -29.47 20.60
C ALA A 137 1.83 -29.36 21.61
#